data_AF-A0A1Y5TPQ4-F1
#
_entry.id   AF-A0A1Y5TPQ4-F1
#
_cell.length_a   1.000
_cell.length_b   1.000
_cell.length_c   1.000
_cell.angle_alpha   90.00
_cell.angle_beta   90.00
_cell.angle_gamma   90.00
#
_symmetry.space_group_name_H-M   'P 1'
#
loop_
_entity.id
_entity.type
_entity.pdbx_description
1 polymer ?
#
loop_
_entity_poly.entity_id
_entity_poly.type
_entity_poly.pdbx_seq_one_letter_code
_entity_poly.pdbx_strand_id
1 'polypeptide(L)'
;MLAPFKLFDPLLSQDPDLKDAQRLRDHLNVSLEATIRRMIDRREECLAAVWSRNGQVRYSVKSSRFPWITCKRGERLPHLSLAGKIVANGAKGFSSVTETNPLAWLSRSDVELFEQTRVANNGHAVTLLLADLADADDDEDDSGSLKELNMPGFR
;
A
#
# COMPACT_ATOMS: atom_id res chain seq x y z
N MET A 1 22.88 -2.92 -5.36
CA MET A 1 22.28 -1.58 -5.31
C MET A 1 21.55 -1.35 -6.62
N LEU A 2 20.22 -1.26 -6.63
CA LEU A 2 19.45 -0.85 -7.81
C LEU A 2 18.89 0.56 -7.57
N ALA A 3 19.14 1.46 -8.53
CA ALA A 3 18.80 2.89 -8.58
C ALA A 3 19.61 3.84 -7.66
N PRO A 4 20.43 4.75 -8.23
CA PRO A 4 21.09 5.83 -7.48
C PRO A 4 20.06 6.78 -6.86
N PHE A 5 20.19 7.00 -5.55
CA PHE A 5 19.21 7.69 -4.72
C PHE A 5 18.84 9.12 -5.15
N LYS A 6 19.76 9.84 -5.81
CA LYS A 6 19.56 11.23 -6.23
C LYS A 6 18.67 11.39 -7.48
N LEU A 7 18.43 10.31 -8.22
CA LEU A 7 17.68 10.35 -9.47
C LEU A 7 16.18 10.09 -9.28
N PHE A 8 15.75 9.75 -8.06
CA PHE A 8 14.41 9.25 -7.80
C PHE A 8 13.41 10.39 -7.54
N ASP A 9 13.75 11.28 -6.61
CA ASP A 9 12.85 12.34 -6.14
C ASP A 9 12.42 13.31 -7.26
N PRO A 10 13.27 13.73 -8.22
CA PRO A 10 12.85 14.65 -9.28
C PRO A 10 11.82 14.10 -10.28
N LEU A 11 11.59 12.77 -10.27
CA LEU A 11 10.69 12.10 -11.21
C LEU A 11 9.34 11.70 -10.58
N LEU A 12 9.16 12.02 -9.29
CA LEU A 12 7.93 11.83 -8.56
C LEU A 12 7.00 13.03 -8.83
N SER A 13 5.73 12.77 -9.20
CA SER A 13 4.73 13.85 -9.21
C SER A 13 4.36 14.27 -7.79
N GLN A 14 3.65 15.38 -7.66
CA GLN A 14 3.05 15.79 -6.38
C GLN A 14 2.15 14.66 -5.86
N ASP A 15 1.13 14.29 -6.64
CA ASP A 15 0.23 13.19 -6.27
C ASP A 15 0.86 11.83 -6.60
N PRO A 16 0.90 10.87 -5.65
CA PRO A 16 1.50 9.57 -5.88
C PRO A 16 0.65 8.69 -6.80
N ASP A 17 1.24 8.23 -7.90
CA ASP A 17 0.60 7.27 -8.80
C ASP A 17 1.58 6.18 -9.31
N LEU A 18 1.04 5.12 -9.91
CA LEU A 18 1.82 4.04 -10.51
C LEU A 18 2.52 4.46 -11.82
N LYS A 19 2.12 5.58 -12.43
CA LYS A 19 2.80 6.10 -13.63
C LYS A 19 4.14 6.72 -13.25
N ASP A 20 4.29 7.31 -12.07
CA ASP A 20 5.60 7.70 -11.53
C ASP A 20 6.56 6.51 -11.48
N ALA A 21 6.10 5.40 -10.89
CA ALA A 21 6.89 4.19 -10.80
C ALA A 21 7.21 3.59 -12.19
N GLN A 22 6.33 3.79 -13.17
CA GLN A 22 6.58 3.38 -14.56
C GLN A 22 7.62 4.28 -15.23
N ARG A 23 7.52 5.62 -15.11
CA ARG A 23 8.50 6.57 -15.66
C ARG A 23 9.90 6.32 -15.09
N LEU A 24 9.98 6.14 -13.77
CA LEU A 24 11.22 5.81 -13.06
C LEU A 24 11.82 4.47 -13.50
N ARG A 25 10.98 3.44 -13.69
CA ARG A 25 11.42 2.18 -14.28
C ARG A 25 12.04 2.39 -15.65
N ASP A 26 11.37 3.16 -16.51
CA ASP A 26 11.78 3.36 -17.89
C ASP A 26 13.06 4.22 -17.99
N HIS A 27 13.24 5.18 -17.07
CA HIS A 27 14.43 6.03 -16.99
C HIS A 27 15.65 5.34 -16.37
N LEU A 28 15.44 4.52 -15.33
CA LEU A 28 16.54 3.92 -14.56
C LEU A 28 16.83 2.46 -14.95
N ASN A 29 16.05 1.90 -15.88
CA ASN A 29 16.11 0.50 -16.30
C ASN A 29 16.06 -0.49 -15.10
N VAL A 30 15.16 -0.23 -14.16
CA VAL A 30 14.92 -1.07 -12.97
C VAL A 30 13.54 -1.71 -13.01
N SER A 31 13.33 -2.79 -12.26
CA SER A 31 12.02 -3.44 -12.23
C SER A 31 10.95 -2.53 -11.64
N LEU A 32 9.71 -2.61 -12.14
CA LEU A 32 8.57 -1.83 -11.63
C LEU A 32 8.35 -2.08 -10.12
N GLU A 33 8.54 -3.33 -9.68
CA GLU A 33 8.43 -3.66 -8.26
C GLU A 33 9.47 -2.93 -7.41
N ALA A 34 10.73 -2.93 -7.83
CA ALA A 34 11.79 -2.20 -7.13
C ALA A 34 11.46 -0.71 -7.05
N THR A 35 10.91 -0.14 -8.13
CA THR A 35 10.51 1.26 -8.15
C THR A 35 9.36 1.56 -7.19
N ILE A 36 8.31 0.73 -7.19
CA ILE A 36 7.16 0.90 -6.30
C ILE A 36 7.57 0.78 -4.83
N ARG A 37 8.38 -0.24 -4.49
CA ARG A 37 8.92 -0.40 -3.14
C ARG A 37 9.70 0.85 -2.73
N ARG A 38 10.57 1.34 -3.61
CA ARG A 38 11.36 2.53 -3.35
C ARG A 38 10.51 3.79 -3.19
N MET A 39 9.44 3.93 -3.97
CA MET A 39 8.48 5.03 -3.85
C MET A 39 7.78 5.00 -2.48
N ILE A 40 7.31 3.82 -2.05
CA ILE A 40 6.68 3.62 -0.73
C ILE A 40 7.63 3.95 0.42
N ASP A 41 8.92 3.63 0.28
CA ASP A 41 9.93 3.92 1.30
C ASP A 41 10.33 5.41 1.35
N ARG A 42 10.03 6.19 0.31
CA ARG A 42 10.57 7.55 0.13
C ARG A 42 9.56 8.66 0.27
N ARG A 43 8.34 8.40 -0.15
CA ARG A 43 7.24 9.35 -0.03
C ARG A 43 6.84 9.49 1.42
N GLU A 44 6.46 10.71 1.79
CA GLU A 44 5.96 10.98 3.13
C GLU A 44 4.56 10.41 3.28
N GLU A 45 3.77 10.42 2.21
CA GLU A 45 2.41 9.90 2.12
C GLU A 45 2.29 8.45 2.58
N CYS A 46 1.14 8.09 3.19
CA CYS A 46 0.89 6.72 3.60
C CYS A 46 0.55 5.85 2.38
N LEU A 47 1.56 5.17 1.86
CA LEU A 47 1.43 4.30 0.71
C LEU A 47 1.55 2.82 1.03
N ALA A 48 0.83 2.02 0.26
CA ALA A 48 1.05 0.59 0.15
C ALA A 48 0.85 0.09 -1.28
N ALA A 49 1.37 -1.09 -1.57
CA ALA A 49 1.11 -1.78 -2.82
C ALA A 49 0.76 -3.25 -2.57
N VAL A 50 -0.27 -3.72 -3.28
CA VAL A 50 -0.70 -5.12 -3.28
C VAL A 50 -0.43 -5.73 -4.64
N TRP A 51 0.39 -6.78 -4.69
CA TRP A 51 0.61 -7.57 -5.90
C TRP A 51 -0.38 -8.71 -5.96
N SER A 52 -0.97 -8.88 -7.14
CA SER A 52 -1.86 -9.99 -7.42
C SER A 52 -1.54 -10.65 -8.76
N ARG A 53 -2.02 -11.87 -8.93
CA ARG A 53 -1.97 -12.60 -10.20
C ARG A 53 -3.27 -13.36 -10.38
N ASN A 54 -3.92 -13.18 -11.53
CA ASN A 54 -5.19 -13.82 -11.86
C ASN A 54 -6.25 -13.64 -10.75
N GLY A 55 -6.34 -12.42 -10.21
CA GLY A 55 -7.29 -12.06 -9.15
C GLY A 55 -6.94 -12.57 -7.76
N GLN A 56 -5.79 -13.23 -7.56
CA GLN A 56 -5.33 -13.70 -6.25
C GLN A 56 -4.17 -12.87 -5.73
N VAL A 57 -4.24 -12.48 -4.46
CA VAL A 57 -3.20 -11.72 -3.76
C VAL A 57 -1.95 -12.58 -3.60
N ARG A 58 -0.80 -12.01 -3.94
CA ARG A 58 0.52 -12.64 -3.77
C ARG A 58 1.19 -12.16 -2.49
N TYR A 59 1.25 -10.85 -2.31
CA TYR A 59 1.81 -10.17 -1.15
C TYR A 59 1.49 -8.68 -1.22
N SER A 60 1.68 -7.98 -0.11
CA SER A 60 1.64 -6.53 -0.02
C SER A 60 2.95 -5.99 0.56
N VAL A 61 3.24 -4.72 0.27
CA VAL A 61 4.26 -3.92 0.96
C VAL A 61 3.62 -2.60 1.34
N LYS A 62 4.05 -2.00 2.44
CA LYS A 62 3.45 -0.78 2.97
C LYS A 62 4.50 0.08 3.66
N SER A 63 4.28 1.38 3.72
CA SER A 63 5.08 2.26 4.57
C SER A 63 4.82 1.93 6.05
N SER A 64 5.70 2.40 6.93
CA SER A 64 5.57 2.17 8.38
C SER A 64 4.23 2.66 8.92
N ARG A 65 3.81 3.86 8.49
CA ARG A 65 2.58 4.55 8.93
C ARG A 65 1.29 4.01 8.31
N PHE A 66 1.38 3.27 7.19
CA PHE A 66 0.18 2.77 6.51
C PHE A 66 -0.61 1.77 7.39
N PRO A 67 -1.95 1.86 7.45
CA PRO A 67 -2.78 0.94 8.23
C PRO A 67 -2.63 -0.54 7.85
N TRP A 68 -3.09 -1.44 8.70
CA TRP A 68 -3.00 -2.88 8.44
C TRP A 68 -3.86 -3.29 7.23
N ILE A 69 -3.24 -3.99 6.26
CA ILE A 69 -3.92 -4.55 5.09
C ILE A 69 -4.50 -5.91 5.47
N THR A 70 -5.81 -6.06 5.34
CA THR A 70 -6.52 -7.27 5.77
C THR A 70 -6.38 -8.43 4.78
N CYS A 71 -6.18 -8.15 3.50
CA CYS A 71 -6.05 -9.17 2.46
C CYS A 71 -4.77 -10.00 2.62
N LYS A 72 -4.92 -11.32 2.66
CA LYS A 72 -3.81 -12.26 2.82
C LYS A 72 -3.39 -12.88 1.50
N ARG A 73 -2.16 -13.39 1.47
CA ARG A 73 -1.65 -14.18 0.34
C ARG A 73 -2.57 -15.36 0.04
N GLY A 74 -2.92 -15.53 -1.24
CA GLY A 74 -3.81 -16.58 -1.72
C GLY A 74 -5.29 -16.20 -1.73
N GLU A 75 -5.69 -15.14 -1.01
CA GLU A 75 -7.06 -14.66 -1.05
C GLU A 75 -7.37 -13.96 -2.38
N ARG A 76 -8.65 -13.93 -2.74
CA ARG A 76 -9.12 -13.16 -3.90
C ARG A 76 -9.02 -11.67 -3.60
N LEU A 77 -8.77 -10.88 -4.64
CA LEU A 77 -8.93 -9.44 -4.56
C LEU A 77 -10.34 -9.09 -4.06
N PRO A 78 -10.47 -8.08 -3.18
CA PRO A 78 -11.76 -7.65 -2.66
C PRO A 78 -12.71 -7.28 -3.79
N HIS A 79 -13.91 -7.87 -3.81
CA HIS A 79 -14.90 -7.61 -4.86
C HIS A 79 -15.39 -6.14 -4.88
N LEU A 80 -15.33 -5.46 -3.73
CA LEU A 80 -15.69 -4.05 -3.61
C LEU A 80 -14.59 -3.11 -4.14
N SER A 81 -13.33 -3.57 -4.19
CA SER A 81 -12.21 -2.79 -4.73
C SER A 81 -12.31 -2.63 -6.25
N LEU A 82 -11.83 -1.50 -6.76
CA LEU A 82 -11.58 -1.27 -8.17
C LEU A 82 -10.65 -2.35 -8.75
N ALA A 83 -9.62 -2.74 -8.00
CA ALA A 83 -8.69 -3.79 -8.41
C ALA A 83 -9.41 -5.11 -8.74
N GLY A 84 -10.30 -5.55 -7.84
CA GLY A 84 -11.11 -6.75 -8.02
C GLY A 84 -12.00 -6.65 -9.27
N LYS A 85 -12.66 -5.49 -9.47
CA LYS A 85 -13.52 -5.23 -10.63
C LYS A 85 -12.75 -5.23 -11.96
N ILE A 86 -11.64 -4.50 -12.03
CA ILE A 86 -10.81 -4.39 -13.26
C ILE A 86 -10.23 -5.76 -13.64
N VAL A 87 -9.71 -6.51 -12.66
CA VAL A 87 -9.12 -7.82 -12.91
C VAL A 87 -10.20 -8.83 -13.32
N ALA A 88 -11.37 -8.83 -12.70
CA ALA A 88 -12.50 -9.69 -13.08
C ALA A 88 -13.00 -9.39 -14.51
N ASN A 89 -13.02 -8.12 -14.90
CA ASN A 89 -13.44 -7.69 -16.24
C ASN A 89 -12.34 -7.88 -17.32
N GLY A 90 -11.15 -8.36 -16.95
CA GLY A 90 -10.06 -8.60 -17.89
C GLY A 90 -9.40 -7.34 -18.45
N ALA A 91 -9.69 -6.16 -17.90
CA ALA A 91 -9.14 -4.89 -18.35
C ALA A 91 -7.61 -4.83 -18.13
N LYS A 92 -6.93 -4.05 -18.99
CA LYS A 92 -5.46 -3.93 -19.04
C LYS A 92 -5.03 -2.48 -18.91
N GLY A 93 -3.77 -2.27 -18.55
CA GLY A 93 -3.20 -0.93 -18.38
C GLY A 93 -3.46 -0.35 -16.99
N PHE A 94 -3.44 0.97 -16.89
CA PHE A 94 -3.62 1.70 -15.63
C PHE A 94 -5.07 2.15 -15.49
N SER A 95 -5.62 2.04 -14.29
CA SER A 95 -6.81 2.80 -13.92
C SER A 95 -6.48 4.26 -13.63
N SER A 96 -7.52 5.09 -13.53
CA SER A 96 -7.42 6.34 -12.76
C SER A 96 -7.13 6.04 -11.29
N VAL A 97 -6.56 7.02 -10.60
CA VAL A 97 -6.62 7.07 -9.14
C VAL A 97 -8.08 7.38 -8.77
N THR A 98 -8.66 6.61 -7.86
CA THR A 98 -10.04 6.83 -7.39
C THR A 98 -10.12 6.55 -5.90
N GLU A 99 -11.03 7.25 -5.24
CA GLU A 99 -11.45 6.90 -3.89
C GLU A 99 -12.06 5.48 -3.89
N THR A 100 -11.82 4.72 -2.83
CA THR A 100 -12.31 3.36 -2.64
C THR A 100 -12.79 3.14 -1.21
N ASN A 101 -13.64 2.14 -1.02
CA ASN A 101 -14.13 1.79 0.31
C ASN A 101 -12.95 1.24 1.16
N PRO A 102 -12.59 1.87 2.29
CA PRO A 102 -11.45 1.44 3.10
C PRO A 102 -11.57 0.00 3.59
N LEU A 103 -12.79 -0.47 3.90
CA LEU A 103 -13.05 -1.84 4.35
C LEU A 103 -12.80 -2.90 3.27
N ALA A 104 -12.59 -2.50 2.01
CA ALA A 104 -12.10 -3.43 0.99
C ALA A 104 -10.68 -3.90 1.30
N TRP A 105 -9.84 -3.04 1.90
CA TRP A 105 -8.41 -3.27 2.06
C TRP A 105 -7.93 -3.27 3.52
N LEU A 106 -8.62 -2.55 4.39
CA LEU A 106 -8.23 -2.25 5.75
C LEU A 106 -9.25 -2.82 6.75
N SER A 107 -8.88 -2.82 8.03
CA SER A 107 -9.78 -3.20 9.14
C SER A 107 -10.57 -2.02 9.72
N ARG A 108 -10.42 -0.81 9.16
CA ARG A 108 -11.03 0.43 9.63
C ARG A 108 -11.62 1.22 8.47
N SER A 109 -12.63 2.04 8.74
CA SER A 109 -13.43 2.78 7.75
C SER A 109 -13.28 4.29 7.82
N ASP A 110 -12.60 4.79 8.83
CA ASP A 110 -12.39 6.21 9.18
C ASP A 110 -11.11 6.78 8.54
N VAL A 111 -10.77 6.28 7.35
CA VAL A 111 -9.60 6.71 6.56
C VAL A 111 -10.07 6.98 5.16
N GLU A 112 -9.69 8.11 4.58
CA GLU A 112 -9.90 8.34 3.16
C GLU A 112 -8.87 7.51 2.39
N LEU A 113 -9.34 6.56 1.57
CA LEU A 113 -8.50 5.60 0.88
C LEU A 113 -8.66 5.75 -0.63
N PHE A 114 -7.55 5.92 -1.32
CA PHE A 114 -7.49 5.92 -2.77
C PHE A 114 -6.78 4.67 -3.26
N GLU A 115 -7.17 4.21 -4.45
CA GLU A 115 -6.47 3.14 -5.13
C GLU A 115 -6.24 3.44 -6.61
N GLN A 116 -5.14 2.89 -7.13
CA GLN A 116 -4.87 2.80 -8.55
C GLN A 116 -4.34 1.42 -8.87
N THR A 117 -4.86 0.78 -9.93
CA THR A 117 -4.44 -0.55 -10.34
C THR A 117 -3.81 -0.52 -11.72
N ARG A 118 -2.67 -1.22 -11.88
CA ARG A 118 -2.05 -1.52 -13.16
C ARG A 118 -2.14 -3.02 -13.45
N VAL A 119 -2.83 -3.41 -14.51
CA VAL A 119 -2.95 -4.80 -14.95
C VAL A 119 -2.09 -5.07 -16.19
N ALA A 120 -1.22 -6.08 -16.10
CA ALA A 120 -0.37 -6.53 -17.18
C ALA A 120 -1.06 -7.62 -18.05
N ASN A 121 -0.47 -7.88 -19.22
CA ASN A 121 -1.00 -8.85 -20.19
C ASN A 121 -0.93 -10.30 -19.69
N ASN A 122 -0.03 -10.61 -18.75
CA ASN A 122 0.21 -11.96 -18.22
C ASN A 122 -0.58 -12.25 -16.92
N GLY A 123 -1.63 -11.47 -16.64
CA GLY A 123 -2.49 -11.65 -15.47
C GLY A 123 -1.90 -11.13 -14.16
N HIS A 124 -0.68 -10.57 -14.17
CA HIS A 124 -0.16 -9.84 -13.02
C HIS A 124 -0.85 -8.48 -12.89
N ALA A 125 -1.13 -8.06 -11.66
CA ALA A 125 -1.54 -6.71 -11.35
C ALA A 125 -0.82 -6.19 -10.11
N VAL A 126 -0.70 -4.88 -10.03
CA VAL A 126 -0.29 -4.17 -8.81
C VAL A 126 -1.30 -3.07 -8.53
N THR A 127 -1.76 -2.99 -7.29
CA THR A 127 -2.65 -1.95 -6.80
C THR A 127 -1.88 -1.10 -5.81
N LEU A 128 -1.71 0.18 -6.13
CA LEU A 128 -1.23 1.18 -5.19
C LEU A 128 -2.40 1.66 -4.35
N LEU A 129 -2.19 1.77 -3.05
CA LEU A 129 -3.12 2.31 -2.08
C LEU A 129 -2.49 3.56 -1.46
N LEU A 130 -3.26 4.63 -1.36
CA LEU A 130 -2.91 5.87 -0.66
C LEU A 130 -3.94 6.09 0.43
N ALA A 131 -3.50 6.09 1.68
CA ALA A 131 -4.32 6.47 2.82
C ALA A 131 -4.04 7.94 3.13
N ASP A 132 -5.05 8.78 3.04
CA ASP A 132 -4.98 10.13 3.58
C ASP A 132 -5.33 10.05 5.07
N LEU A 133 -4.28 10.03 5.89
CA LEU A 133 -4.42 10.07 7.34
C LEU A 133 -4.29 11.53 7.73
N ALA A 134 -5.36 12.11 8.27
CA ALA A 134 -5.22 13.35 9.03
C ALA A 134 -4.08 13.16 10.02
N ASP A 135 -3.16 14.13 10.10
CA ASP A 135 -2.02 14.08 10.99
C ASP A 135 -2.53 13.73 12.40
N ALA A 136 -2.23 12.51 12.83
CA ALA A 136 -2.42 12.09 14.20
C ALA A 136 -1.30 12.79 14.98
N ASP A 137 -1.49 14.07 15.27
CA ASP A 137 -0.75 14.76 16.31
C ASP A 137 -1.02 14.02 17.63
N ASP A 138 0.04 13.44 18.19
CA ASP A 138 0.25 13.03 19.58
C ASP A 138 -0.94 12.42 20.34
N ASP A 139 -1.18 11.12 20.15
CA ASP A 139 -1.54 10.27 21.29
C ASP A 139 -0.25 9.62 21.80
N GLU A 140 0.46 10.35 22.68
CA GLU A 140 1.37 9.74 23.65
C GLU A 140 0.57 8.73 24.47
N ASP A 141 0.57 7.47 24.03
CA ASP A 141 0.06 6.35 24.83
C ASP A 141 1.09 6.15 25.95
N ASP A 142 0.89 6.91 27.02
CA ASP A 142 1.59 6.83 28.30
C ASP A 142 1.66 5.36 28.69
N SER A 143 2.88 4.83 28.60
CA SER A 143 3.26 3.47 28.93
C SER A 143 2.73 3.13 30.33
N GLY A 144 1.55 2.51 30.37
CA GLY A 144 0.98 1.89 31.55
C GLY A 144 2.03 1.01 32.23
N SER A 145 2.52 1.52 33.35
CA SER A 145 3.56 0.91 34.17
C SER A 145 3.28 -0.57 34.40
N LEU A 146 4.34 -1.36 34.16
CA LEU A 146 4.42 -2.79 34.37
C LEU A 146 3.87 -3.22 35.75
N LYS A 147 2.99 -4.22 35.71
CA LYS A 147 2.91 -5.37 36.63
C LYS A 147 3.50 -5.17 38.04
N GLU A 148 2.63 -4.93 39.02
CA GLU A 148 2.81 -5.49 40.36
C GLU A 148 1.75 -6.57 40.61
N LEU A 149 2.05 -7.78 40.13
CA LEU A 149 1.46 -9.02 40.63
C LEU A 149 2.53 -9.68 41.50
N ASN A 150 2.50 -9.42 42.80
CA ASN A 150 3.13 -10.29 43.78
C ASN A 150 2.21 -10.49 45.00
N MET A 151 2.11 -11.77 45.36
CA MET A 151 1.08 -12.43 46.15
C MET A 151 0.89 -11.94 47.60
N PRO A 152 -0.29 -12.22 48.22
CA PRO A 152 -0.47 -12.05 49.65
C PRO A 152 0.31 -13.11 50.43
N GLY A 153 1.17 -12.66 51.35
CA GLY A 153 1.83 -13.53 52.32
C GLY A 153 0.86 -13.98 53.41
N PHE A 154 0.63 -15.28 53.53
CA PHE A 154 0.01 -15.87 54.71
C PHE A 154 1.06 -15.99 55.83
N ARG A 155 0.80 -15.36 56.97
CA ARG A 155 1.17 -15.87 58.30
C ARG A 155 0.29 -15.25 59.37
#